data_AF-A0A2T6CN96-F1
#
_entry.id   AF-A0A2T6CN96-F1
#
_cell.length_a   1.000
_cell.length_b   1.000
_cell.length_c   1.000
_cell.angle_alpha   90.00
_cell.angle_beta   90.00
_cell.angle_gamma   90.00
#
_symmetry.space_group_name_H-M   'P 1'
#
loop_
_entity.id
_entity.type
_entity.pdbx_description
1 polymer ?
#
loop_
_entity_poly.entity_id
_entity_poly.type
_entity_poly.pdbx_seq_one_letter_code
_entity_poly.pdbx_strand_id
1 'polypeptide(L)'
;MAASEKTLVYLVLGAAGSGRRQILADLIDAGLTSADRAAVLIEAGEVADAADGKLPNLGRWTWRDASIEAQMPAGMTHVFLVASGRASQVDQVEAFKGWLELQDAELGRILAVVNCQLVAAHSPLLAWYEACVHFADVVLLTKREGVENKWLSDFLTHFKKQYYPCVFETVKAGRVKNPALVLDPQARRMTHVFDEEQDWILTNAEGEEVDEEDENLDEDEELQAKPEEDPYFVRRSEGGRRLKELPDINKFL
;
A
#
# COMPACT_ATOMS: atom_id res chain seq x y z
N MET A 1 30.36 -1.83 17.21
CA MET A 1 28.97 -1.37 17.42
C MET A 1 28.22 -1.84 16.19
N ALA A 2 27.37 -2.86 16.30
CA ALA A 2 26.51 -3.22 15.18
C ALA A 2 25.61 -2.01 14.89
N ALA A 3 25.44 -1.64 13.62
CA ALA A 3 24.44 -0.66 13.25
C ALA A 3 23.10 -1.12 13.87
N SER A 4 22.42 -0.23 14.60
CA SER A 4 21.04 -0.50 14.99
C SER A 4 20.26 -0.70 13.70
N GLU A 5 19.68 -1.88 13.48
CA GLU A 5 18.73 -2.06 12.39
C GLU A 5 17.63 -1.02 12.54
N LYS A 6 17.29 -0.31 11.46
CA LYS A 6 16.23 0.70 11.48
C LYS A 6 14.89 0.03 11.74
N THR A 7 13.94 0.77 12.29
CA THR A 7 12.57 0.27 12.46
C THR A 7 11.95 0.00 11.09
N LEU A 8 11.41 -1.21 10.89
CA LEU A 8 10.65 -1.55 9.70
C LEU A 8 9.20 -1.09 9.85
N VAL A 9 8.72 -0.34 8.87
CA VAL A 9 7.36 0.18 8.83
C VAL A 9 6.57 -0.53 7.74
N TYR A 10 5.40 -1.04 8.09
CA TYR A 10 4.50 -1.72 7.17
C TYR A 10 3.24 -0.88 6.98
N LEU A 11 2.87 -0.60 5.73
CA LEU A 11 1.60 0.04 5.41
C LEU A 11 0.54 -1.02 5.11
N VAL A 12 -0.61 -0.94 5.76
CA VAL A 12 -1.72 -1.89 5.56
C VAL A 12 -2.90 -1.20 4.90
N LEU A 13 -3.09 -1.51 3.62
CA LEU A 13 -4.17 -1.03 2.77
C LEU A 13 -5.38 -1.96 2.80
N GLY A 14 -6.52 -1.41 2.39
CA GLY A 14 -7.75 -2.18 2.17
C GLY A 14 -8.96 -1.59 2.88
N ALA A 15 -10.15 -2.01 2.46
CA ALA A 15 -11.39 -1.39 2.90
C ALA A 15 -11.70 -1.65 4.40
N ALA A 16 -12.56 -0.81 4.97
CA ALA A 16 -13.08 -1.04 6.31
C ALA A 16 -13.87 -2.36 6.35
N GLY A 17 -13.76 -3.09 7.46
CA GLY A 17 -14.39 -4.39 7.61
C GLY A 17 -13.71 -5.54 6.84
N SER A 18 -12.58 -5.33 6.16
CA SER A 18 -11.81 -6.40 5.48
C SER A 18 -11.02 -7.32 6.43
N GLY A 19 -11.15 -7.17 7.76
CA GLY A 19 -10.44 -8.01 8.72
C GLY A 19 -8.94 -7.70 8.90
N ARG A 20 -8.49 -6.53 8.43
CA ARG A 20 -7.09 -6.05 8.50
C ARG A 20 -6.46 -6.23 9.89
N ARG A 21 -7.19 -5.86 10.94
CA ARG A 21 -6.72 -5.92 12.33
C ARG A 21 -6.57 -7.35 12.86
N GLN A 22 -7.51 -8.23 12.50
CA GLN A 22 -7.42 -9.65 12.85
C GLN A 22 -6.23 -10.32 12.17
N ILE A 23 -6.00 -10.01 10.89
CA ILE A 23 -4.86 -10.50 10.11
C ILE A 23 -3.56 -9.99 10.71
N LEU A 24 -3.47 -8.70 11.07
CA LEU A 24 -2.28 -8.15 11.73
C LEU A 24 -1.96 -8.84 13.06
N ALA A 25 -2.98 -9.16 13.86
CA ALA A 25 -2.77 -9.91 15.10
C ALA A 25 -2.14 -11.29 14.82
N ASP A 26 -2.58 -12.00 13.77
CA ASP A 26 -1.99 -13.28 13.34
C ASP A 26 -0.57 -13.10 12.80
N LEU A 27 -0.34 -12.08 11.96
CA LEU A 27 0.97 -11.80 11.39
C LEU A 27 2.01 -11.49 12.48
N ILE A 28 1.64 -10.71 13.48
CA ILE A 28 2.52 -10.36 14.59
C ILE A 28 2.77 -11.58 15.49
N ASP A 29 1.71 -12.32 15.86
CA ASP A 29 1.82 -13.46 16.79
C ASP A 29 2.62 -14.63 16.20
N ALA A 30 2.44 -14.92 14.91
CA ALA A 30 3.00 -16.10 14.25
C ALA A 30 4.10 -15.80 13.22
N GLY A 31 4.34 -14.53 12.89
CA GLY A 31 5.34 -14.11 11.91
C GLY A 31 6.58 -13.45 12.50
N LEU A 32 6.49 -12.89 13.71
CA LEU A 32 7.62 -12.27 14.40
C LEU A 32 8.24 -13.20 15.43
N THR A 33 9.49 -12.92 15.80
CA THR A 33 10.24 -13.68 16.80
C THR A 33 10.14 -13.02 18.18
N SER A 34 10.58 -13.72 19.23
CA SER A 34 10.61 -13.16 20.59
C SER A 34 11.55 -11.96 20.78
N ALA A 35 12.45 -11.69 19.82
CA ALA A 35 13.32 -10.52 19.84
C ALA A 35 12.62 -9.27 19.27
N ASP A 36 11.54 -9.45 18.53
CA ASP A 36 10.83 -8.39 17.84
C ASP A 36 9.87 -7.63 18.76
N ARG A 37 9.75 -6.33 18.50
CA ARG A 37 8.86 -5.43 19.21
C ARG A 37 7.98 -4.73 18.20
N ALA A 38 6.71 -5.07 18.20
CA ALA A 38 5.73 -4.55 17.28
C ALA A 38 4.84 -3.47 17.90
N ALA A 39 4.47 -2.46 17.11
CA ALA A 39 3.39 -1.55 17.41
C ALA A 39 2.45 -1.42 16.20
N VAL A 40 1.19 -1.10 16.48
CA VAL A 40 0.18 -0.88 15.43
C VAL A 40 -0.40 0.52 15.58
N LEU A 41 -0.43 1.27 14.49
CA LEU A 41 -1.02 2.60 14.40
C LEU A 41 -2.28 2.51 13.54
N ILE A 42 -3.42 2.87 14.10
CA ILE A 42 -4.71 2.86 13.39
C ILE A 42 -5.23 4.28 13.28
N GLU A 43 -5.88 4.61 12.17
CA GLU A 43 -6.52 5.92 12.02
C GLU A 43 -7.51 6.18 13.17
N ALA A 44 -7.61 7.42 13.64
CA ALA A 44 -8.41 7.78 14.80
C ALA A 44 -9.93 7.65 14.55
N GLY A 45 -10.40 7.89 13.33
CA GLY A 45 -11.79 7.75 12.89
C GLY A 45 -12.24 6.32 12.58
N GLU A 46 -11.34 5.34 12.61
CA GLU A 46 -11.69 3.93 12.44
C GLU A 46 -12.52 3.40 13.62
N VAL A 47 -13.65 2.76 13.30
CA VAL A 47 -14.57 2.18 14.30
C VAL A 47 -13.84 1.16 15.17
N ALA A 48 -14.17 1.10 16.47
CA ALA A 48 -13.61 0.11 17.38
C ALA A 48 -13.87 -1.33 16.88
N ASP A 49 -12.86 -2.18 16.97
CA ASP A 49 -12.94 -3.59 16.55
C ASP A 49 -12.47 -4.49 17.70
N ALA A 50 -13.08 -5.66 17.86
CA ALA A 50 -12.69 -6.60 18.91
C ALA A 50 -11.24 -7.10 18.76
N ALA A 51 -10.69 -7.08 17.54
CA ALA A 51 -9.31 -7.42 17.28
C ALA A 51 -8.32 -6.41 17.87
N ASP A 52 -8.74 -5.17 18.18
CA ASP A 52 -7.89 -4.13 18.76
C ASP A 52 -7.22 -4.61 20.05
N GLY A 53 -7.94 -5.40 20.87
CA GLY A 53 -7.42 -5.95 22.13
C GLY A 53 -6.32 -7.00 21.97
N LYS A 54 -6.03 -7.44 20.72
CA LYS A 54 -4.94 -8.38 20.41
C LYS A 54 -3.74 -7.70 19.78
N LEU A 55 -3.82 -6.40 19.47
CA LEU A 55 -2.75 -5.67 18.81
C LEU A 55 -1.79 -5.10 19.88
N PRO A 56 -0.47 -5.34 19.75
CA PRO A 56 0.50 -4.79 20.70
C PRO A 56 0.69 -3.29 20.47
N ASN A 57 0.94 -2.57 21.57
CA ASN A 57 1.32 -1.15 21.56
C ASN A 57 0.43 -0.29 20.63
N LEU A 58 -0.88 -0.52 20.69
CA LEU A 58 -1.85 0.11 19.80
C LEU A 58 -1.86 1.64 20.00
N GLY A 59 -1.43 2.36 18.98
CA GLY A 59 -1.50 3.81 18.87
C GLY A 59 -2.51 4.28 17.83
N ARG A 60 -2.64 5.60 17.71
CA ARG A 60 -3.53 6.24 16.73
C ARG A 60 -2.78 7.27 15.91
N TRP A 61 -3.23 7.44 14.67
CA TRP A 61 -2.79 8.51 13.78
C TRP A 61 -3.99 9.33 13.27
N THR A 62 -3.77 10.57 12.89
CA THR A 62 -4.80 11.45 12.32
C THR A 62 -4.45 11.92 10.92
N TRP A 63 -5.47 12.09 10.09
CA TRP A 63 -5.35 12.72 8.78
C TRP A 63 -5.62 14.23 8.91
N ARG A 64 -4.64 15.08 8.62
CA ARG A 64 -4.81 16.55 8.56
C ARG A 64 -4.07 17.09 7.35
N ASP A 65 -4.73 17.97 6.59
CA ASP A 65 -4.13 18.69 5.47
C ASP A 65 -3.33 17.81 4.49
N ALA A 66 -3.95 16.69 4.06
CA ALA A 66 -3.35 15.69 3.18
C ALA A 66 -2.08 15.00 3.73
N SER A 67 -1.86 15.06 5.04
CA SER A 67 -0.71 14.47 5.72
C SER A 67 -1.13 13.50 6.82
N ILE A 68 -0.28 12.51 7.08
CA ILE A 68 -0.40 11.62 8.24
C ILE A 68 0.31 12.26 9.42
N GLU A 69 -0.39 12.41 10.53
CA GLU A 69 0.20 12.78 11.81
C GLU A 69 0.15 11.58 12.75
N ALA A 70 1.32 10.99 12.94
CA ALA A 70 1.54 9.90 13.86
C ALA A 70 2.89 10.09 14.53
N GLN A 71 2.96 9.79 15.82
CA GLN A 71 4.24 9.69 16.52
C GLN A 71 4.79 8.27 16.34
N MET A 72 6.03 8.15 15.87
CA MET A 72 6.73 6.86 15.81
C MET A 72 6.90 6.29 17.23
N PRO A 73 6.39 5.08 17.52
CA PRO A 73 6.60 4.45 18.82
C PRO A 73 8.08 4.12 19.06
N ALA A 74 8.63 4.63 20.16
CA ALA A 74 10.04 4.44 20.47
C ALA A 74 10.39 2.98 20.78
N GLY A 75 11.55 2.53 20.28
CA GLY A 75 12.10 1.22 20.59
C GLY A 75 11.35 0.04 19.96
N MET A 76 10.58 0.27 18.89
CA MET A 76 9.97 -0.81 18.11
C MET A 76 10.88 -1.27 16.99
N THR A 77 10.91 -2.58 16.72
CA THR A 77 11.57 -3.10 15.51
C THR A 77 10.61 -3.10 14.33
N HIS A 78 9.30 -3.24 14.58
CA HIS A 78 8.26 -3.28 13.55
C HIS A 78 7.11 -2.33 13.91
N VAL A 79 6.67 -1.51 12.95
CA VAL A 79 5.50 -0.64 13.11
C VAL A 79 4.54 -0.86 11.96
N PHE A 80 3.29 -1.18 12.26
CA PHE A 80 2.24 -1.40 11.27
C PHE A 80 1.29 -0.21 11.25
N LEU A 81 1.29 0.56 10.17
CA LEU A 81 0.35 1.65 9.95
C LEU A 81 -0.84 1.15 9.15
N VAL A 82 -2.02 1.12 9.76
CA VAL A 82 -3.28 0.74 9.10
C VAL A 82 -3.90 1.98 8.49
N ALA A 83 -3.98 2.02 7.16
CA ALA A 83 -4.66 3.08 6.44
C ALA A 83 -6.15 3.13 6.83
N SER A 84 -6.80 4.28 6.70
CA SER A 84 -8.25 4.38 6.81
C SER A 84 -8.91 3.61 5.67
N GLY A 85 -9.79 2.67 6.01
CA GLY A 85 -10.50 1.85 5.04
C GLY A 85 -11.71 2.54 4.39
N ARG A 86 -11.93 3.81 4.73
CA ARG A 86 -13.03 4.65 4.24
C ARG A 86 -12.54 5.85 3.42
N ALA A 87 -11.25 5.93 3.14
CA ALA A 87 -10.64 7.00 2.38
C ALA A 87 -9.90 6.47 1.14
N SER A 88 -9.51 7.40 0.26
CA SER A 88 -8.65 7.12 -0.89
C SER A 88 -7.35 6.47 -0.43
N GLN A 89 -7.01 5.29 -0.95
CA GLN A 89 -5.77 4.63 -0.57
C GLN A 89 -4.58 5.31 -1.25
N VAL A 90 -4.74 5.81 -2.48
CA VAL A 90 -3.70 6.53 -3.23
C VAL A 90 -3.22 7.75 -2.45
N ASP A 91 -4.16 8.58 -1.97
CA ASP A 91 -3.79 9.78 -1.20
C ASP A 91 -3.07 9.38 0.09
N GLN A 92 -3.52 8.30 0.74
CA GLN A 92 -2.88 7.79 1.95
C GLN A 92 -1.50 7.20 1.71
N VAL A 93 -1.25 6.57 0.55
CA VAL A 93 0.10 6.11 0.17
C VAL A 93 1.03 7.31 -0.07
N GLU A 94 0.56 8.34 -0.78
CA GLU A 94 1.35 9.57 -1.02
C GLU A 94 1.71 10.28 0.30
N ALA A 95 0.73 10.42 1.21
CA ALA A 95 0.98 11.00 2.53
C ALA A 95 1.86 10.11 3.42
N PHE A 96 1.73 8.78 3.30
CA PHE A 96 2.58 7.83 4.00
C PHE A 96 4.04 7.95 3.56
N LYS A 97 4.30 8.15 2.26
CA LYS A 97 5.65 8.43 1.75
C LYS A 97 6.27 9.63 2.46
N GLY A 98 5.58 10.77 2.44
CA GLY A 98 6.07 11.99 3.10
C GLY A 98 6.22 11.83 4.62
N TRP A 99 5.33 11.07 5.28
CA TRP A 99 5.49 10.78 6.70
C TRP A 99 6.69 9.88 6.99
N LEU A 100 6.91 8.84 6.19
CA LEU A 100 8.00 7.87 6.35
C LEU A 100 9.38 8.52 6.15
N GLU A 101 9.52 9.40 5.15
CA GLU A 101 10.76 10.15 4.88
C GLU A 101 11.22 11.02 6.06
N LEU A 102 10.28 11.43 6.93
CA LEU A 102 10.57 12.20 8.14
C LEU A 102 10.96 11.31 9.33
N GLN A 103 10.88 9.99 9.19
CA GLN A 103 11.25 9.04 10.24
C GLN A 103 12.64 8.43 9.97
N ASP A 104 13.38 8.10 11.03
CA ASP A 104 14.57 7.26 10.93
C ASP A 104 14.15 5.77 10.86
N ALA A 105 13.47 5.41 9.77
CA ALA A 105 12.84 4.12 9.57
C ALA A 105 12.91 3.67 8.10
N GLU A 106 12.66 2.39 7.86
CA GLU A 106 12.65 1.79 6.52
C GLU A 106 11.28 1.18 6.22
N LEU A 107 10.89 1.18 4.94
CA LEU A 107 9.69 0.46 4.50
C LEU A 107 9.95 -1.04 4.56
N GLY A 108 9.21 -1.76 5.39
CA GLY A 108 9.20 -3.22 5.42
C GLY A 108 8.45 -3.78 4.21
N ARG A 109 7.12 -3.67 4.21
CA ARG A 109 6.23 -3.99 3.08
C ARG A 109 4.92 -3.22 3.12
N ILE A 110 4.30 -3.05 1.96
CA ILE A 110 2.92 -2.63 1.82
C ILE A 110 2.04 -3.88 1.63
N LEU A 111 1.03 -4.03 2.49
CA LEU A 111 0.09 -5.15 2.48
C LEU A 111 -1.28 -4.67 1.99
N ALA A 112 -1.82 -5.26 0.92
CA ALA A 112 -3.19 -5.00 0.47
C ALA A 112 -4.14 -6.10 0.94
N VAL A 113 -5.12 -5.76 1.78
CA VAL A 113 -6.13 -6.71 2.25
C VAL A 113 -7.40 -6.59 1.40
N VAL A 114 -7.67 -7.62 0.59
CA VAL A 114 -8.80 -7.67 -0.35
C VAL A 114 -9.97 -8.41 0.25
N ASN A 115 -11.09 -7.72 0.46
CA ASN A 115 -12.38 -8.32 0.79
C ASN A 115 -13.05 -8.87 -0.48
N CYS A 116 -12.90 -10.17 -0.72
CA CYS A 116 -13.36 -10.79 -1.97
C CYS A 116 -14.88 -10.69 -2.17
N GLN A 117 -15.69 -10.87 -1.12
CA GLN A 117 -17.13 -10.64 -1.19
C GLN A 117 -17.48 -9.23 -1.67
N LEU A 118 -16.80 -8.22 -1.12
CA LEU A 118 -17.08 -6.82 -1.44
C LEU A 118 -16.80 -6.50 -2.91
N VAL A 119 -15.65 -6.93 -3.44
CA VAL A 119 -15.30 -6.69 -4.85
C VAL A 119 -16.16 -7.54 -5.79
N ALA A 120 -16.48 -8.77 -5.40
CA ALA A 120 -17.37 -9.62 -6.19
C ALA A 120 -18.79 -9.05 -6.29
N ALA A 121 -19.29 -8.43 -5.23
CA ALA A 121 -20.60 -7.79 -5.21
C ALA A 121 -20.63 -6.45 -5.99
N HIS A 122 -19.50 -5.76 -6.08
CA HIS A 122 -19.42 -4.41 -6.66
C HIS A 122 -18.23 -4.28 -7.61
N SER A 123 -18.46 -4.63 -8.89
CA SER A 123 -17.42 -4.57 -9.92
C SER A 123 -16.68 -3.22 -10.08
N PRO A 124 -17.29 -2.04 -9.83
CA PRO A 124 -16.53 -0.78 -9.87
C PRO A 124 -15.38 -0.73 -8.88
N LEU A 125 -15.46 -1.46 -7.75
CA LEU A 125 -14.39 -1.50 -6.75
C LEU A 125 -13.13 -2.22 -7.24
N LEU A 126 -13.16 -2.91 -8.38
CA LEU A 126 -11.95 -3.47 -8.97
C LEU A 126 -10.87 -2.38 -9.13
N ALA A 127 -11.21 -1.21 -9.68
CA ALA A 127 -10.27 -0.10 -9.83
C ALA A 127 -9.69 0.40 -8.50
N TRP A 128 -10.50 0.38 -7.43
CA TRP A 128 -10.04 0.76 -6.09
C TRP A 128 -9.04 -0.24 -5.53
N TYR A 129 -9.27 -1.53 -5.75
CA TYR A 129 -8.34 -2.59 -5.34
C TYR A 129 -7.14 -2.74 -6.27
N GLU A 130 -7.26 -2.42 -7.55
CA GLU A 130 -6.11 -2.30 -8.47
C GLU A 130 -5.12 -1.28 -7.93
N ALA A 131 -5.60 -0.11 -7.47
CA ALA A 131 -4.74 0.88 -6.83
C ALA A 131 -4.07 0.32 -5.55
N CYS A 132 -4.81 -0.39 -4.70
CA CYS A 132 -4.21 -1.02 -3.51
C CYS A 132 -3.11 -2.03 -3.88
N VAL A 133 -3.37 -2.85 -4.90
CA VAL A 133 -2.49 -3.93 -5.33
C VAL A 133 -1.25 -3.38 -6.05
N HIS A 134 -1.36 -2.25 -6.76
CA HIS A 134 -0.24 -1.56 -7.41
C HIS A 134 0.86 -1.18 -6.42
N PHE A 135 0.49 -0.65 -5.26
CA PHE A 135 1.45 -0.28 -4.22
C PHE A 135 1.88 -1.47 -3.34
N ALA A 136 1.18 -2.61 -3.40
CA ALA A 136 1.39 -3.70 -2.45
C ALA A 136 2.49 -4.68 -2.85
N ASP A 137 3.25 -5.13 -1.86
CA ASP A 137 4.20 -6.23 -1.98
C ASP A 137 3.51 -7.59 -1.76
N VAL A 138 2.45 -7.62 -0.94
CA VAL A 138 1.64 -8.80 -0.64
C VAL A 138 0.15 -8.46 -0.67
N VAL A 139 -0.63 -9.31 -1.32
CA VAL A 139 -2.09 -9.22 -1.41
C VAL A 139 -2.72 -10.35 -0.61
N LEU A 140 -3.51 -10.01 0.41
CA LEU A 140 -4.16 -10.94 1.33
C LEU A 140 -5.64 -11.04 1.00
N LEU A 141 -6.06 -12.21 0.49
CA LEU A 141 -7.43 -12.48 0.04
C LEU A 141 -8.29 -13.01 1.19
N THR A 142 -9.16 -12.15 1.73
CA THR A 142 -10.06 -12.46 2.85
C THR A 142 -11.52 -12.51 2.41
N LYS A 143 -12.40 -12.97 3.31
CA LYS A 143 -13.86 -13.07 3.09
C LYS A 143 -14.20 -13.71 1.74
N ARG A 144 -13.65 -14.91 1.52
CA ARG A 144 -13.80 -15.67 0.27
C ARG A 144 -14.99 -16.61 0.29
N GLU A 145 -15.55 -16.86 1.48
CA GLU A 145 -16.72 -17.70 1.65
C GLU A 145 -17.90 -17.16 0.83
N GLY A 146 -18.59 -18.04 0.09
CA GLY A 146 -19.68 -17.66 -0.79
C GLY A 146 -19.28 -16.99 -2.10
N VAL A 147 -18.00 -16.68 -2.32
CA VAL A 147 -17.52 -16.15 -3.61
C VAL A 147 -17.27 -17.30 -4.58
N GLU A 148 -17.71 -17.14 -5.83
CA GLU A 148 -17.51 -18.18 -6.85
C GLU A 148 -16.02 -18.40 -7.15
N ASN A 149 -15.61 -19.66 -7.24
CA ASN A 149 -14.22 -20.01 -7.59
C ASN A 149 -13.78 -19.44 -8.94
N LYS A 150 -14.71 -19.34 -9.90
CA LYS A 150 -14.45 -18.72 -11.21
C LYS A 150 -14.10 -17.24 -11.05
N TRP A 151 -14.87 -16.49 -10.25
CA TRP A 151 -14.58 -15.09 -9.98
C TRP A 151 -13.19 -14.92 -9.38
N LEU A 152 -12.82 -15.75 -8.40
CA LEU A 152 -11.51 -15.68 -7.76
C LEU A 152 -10.37 -15.94 -8.76
N SER A 153 -10.54 -16.94 -9.63
CA SER A 153 -9.60 -17.25 -10.71
C SER A 153 -9.47 -16.10 -11.70
N ASP A 154 -10.58 -15.48 -12.08
CA ASP A 154 -10.60 -14.36 -13.02
C ASP A 154 -9.93 -13.11 -12.40
N PHE A 155 -10.20 -12.83 -11.12
CA PHE A 155 -9.54 -11.76 -10.35
C PHE A 155 -8.02 -11.94 -10.29
N LEU A 156 -7.54 -13.14 -9.95
CA LEU A 156 -6.09 -13.44 -9.95
C LEU A 156 -5.48 -13.36 -11.36
N THR A 157 -6.21 -13.85 -12.37
CA THR A 157 -5.74 -13.84 -13.76
C THR A 157 -5.59 -12.42 -14.28
N HIS A 158 -6.45 -11.49 -13.85
CA HIS A 158 -6.37 -10.07 -14.21
C HIS A 158 -5.01 -9.46 -13.81
N PHE A 159 -4.53 -9.66 -12.58
CA PHE A 159 -3.21 -9.17 -12.14
C PHE A 159 -2.05 -9.95 -12.75
N LYS A 160 -2.21 -11.27 -12.91
CA LYS A 160 -1.19 -12.12 -13.54
C LYS A 160 -0.88 -11.69 -14.98
N LYS A 161 -1.91 -11.31 -15.76
CA LYS A 161 -1.75 -10.83 -17.14
C LYS A 161 -1.01 -9.49 -17.24
N GLN A 162 -1.01 -8.72 -16.16
CA GLN A 162 -0.29 -7.46 -16.04
C GLN A 162 1.07 -7.63 -15.36
N TYR A 163 1.50 -8.87 -15.10
CA TYR A 163 2.83 -9.19 -14.55
C TYR A 163 3.11 -8.58 -13.17
N TYR A 164 2.08 -8.39 -12.34
CA TYR A 164 2.26 -7.86 -10.99
C TYR A 164 3.21 -8.76 -10.18
N PRO A 165 4.29 -8.21 -9.59
CA PRO A 165 5.31 -8.99 -8.88
C PRO A 165 4.88 -9.44 -7.48
N CYS A 166 3.80 -8.85 -6.96
CA CYS A 166 3.33 -9.06 -5.60
C CYS A 166 2.87 -10.51 -5.33
N VAL A 167 2.96 -10.92 -4.06
CA VAL A 167 2.56 -12.26 -3.65
C VAL A 167 1.08 -12.27 -3.28
N PHE A 168 0.29 -13.14 -3.88
CA PHE A 168 -1.11 -13.36 -3.50
C PHE A 168 -1.23 -14.52 -2.52
N GLU A 169 -1.73 -14.24 -1.32
CA GLU A 169 -1.93 -15.23 -0.26
C GLU A 169 -3.40 -15.27 0.19
N THR A 170 -3.89 -16.47 0.50
CA THR A 170 -5.26 -16.63 1.00
C THR A 170 -5.32 -16.53 2.51
N VAL A 171 -6.31 -15.80 3.01
CA VAL A 171 -6.63 -15.76 4.44
C VAL A 171 -7.74 -16.77 4.73
N LYS A 172 -7.63 -17.47 5.86
CA LYS A 172 -8.67 -18.37 6.38
C LYS A 172 -8.87 -18.10 7.87
N ALA A 173 -10.10 -17.74 8.26
CA ALA A 173 -10.44 -17.40 9.64
C ALA A 173 -9.48 -16.35 10.27
N GLY A 174 -9.08 -15.36 9.48
CA GLY A 174 -8.14 -14.31 9.89
C GLY A 174 -6.68 -14.73 9.98
N ARG A 175 -6.33 -15.93 9.51
CA ARG A 175 -4.96 -16.44 9.53
C ARG A 175 -4.34 -16.59 8.16
N VAL A 176 -3.03 -16.36 8.06
CA VAL A 176 -2.23 -16.59 6.86
C VAL A 176 -1.42 -17.88 7.02
N LYS A 177 -1.14 -18.56 5.91
CA LYS A 177 -0.41 -19.85 5.92
C LYS A 177 1.04 -19.70 6.37
N ASN A 178 1.73 -18.64 5.94
CA ASN A 178 3.10 -18.36 6.32
C ASN A 178 3.28 -16.88 6.69
N PRO A 179 2.94 -16.49 7.93
CA PRO A 179 3.08 -15.13 8.42
C PRO A 179 4.49 -14.53 8.27
N ALA A 180 5.54 -15.31 8.56
CA ALA A 180 6.92 -14.84 8.46
C ALA A 180 7.29 -14.42 7.03
N LEU A 181 6.85 -15.19 6.02
CA LEU A 181 7.07 -14.85 4.61
C LEU A 181 6.33 -13.56 4.20
N VAL A 182 5.18 -13.26 4.81
CA VAL A 182 4.44 -12.02 4.54
C VAL A 182 5.19 -10.81 5.10
N LEU A 183 5.94 -10.98 6.20
CA LEU A 183 6.65 -9.91 6.88
C LEU A 183 8.11 -9.73 6.41
N ASP A 184 8.70 -10.72 5.76
CA ASP A 184 10.06 -10.67 5.19
C ASP A 184 10.25 -9.42 4.32
N PRO A 185 11.13 -8.45 4.60
CA PRO A 185 11.14 -7.13 3.95
C PRO A 185 11.74 -7.12 2.53
N GLN A 186 11.09 -7.81 1.59
CA GLN A 186 11.43 -7.83 0.17
C GLN A 186 10.37 -7.05 -0.64
N ALA A 187 10.81 -6.01 -1.36
CA ALA A 187 9.96 -5.27 -2.28
C ALA A 187 9.48 -6.17 -3.43
N ARG A 188 8.18 -6.14 -3.70
CA ARG A 188 7.47 -6.91 -4.74
C ARG A 188 6.25 -6.14 -5.25
N ARG A 189 6.35 -4.82 -5.33
CA ARG A 189 5.31 -3.88 -5.74
C ARG A 189 5.56 -3.38 -7.17
N MET A 190 4.53 -2.85 -7.82
CA MET A 190 4.66 -2.25 -9.16
C MET A 190 5.29 -0.85 -9.10
N THR A 191 5.00 -0.11 -8.03
CA THR A 191 5.50 1.24 -7.81
C THR A 191 6.97 1.24 -7.42
N HIS A 192 7.74 2.24 -7.87
CA HIS A 192 9.11 2.49 -7.40
C HIS A 192 9.21 3.70 -6.46
N VAL A 193 8.08 4.30 -6.06
CA VAL A 193 8.07 5.57 -5.31
C VAL A 193 8.71 5.52 -3.93
N PHE A 194 8.95 4.32 -3.39
CA PHE A 194 9.56 4.07 -2.09
C PHE A 194 11.00 3.55 -2.20
N ASP A 195 11.53 3.43 -3.40
CA ASP A 195 12.86 2.89 -3.63
C ASP A 195 13.89 4.04 -3.57
N GLU A 196 15.10 3.74 -3.11
CA GLU A 196 16.15 4.75 -2.90
C GLU A 196 16.62 5.36 -4.23
N GLU A 197 16.68 4.54 -5.28
CA GLU A 197 16.97 4.94 -6.65
C GLU A 197 15.64 5.06 -7.40
N GLN A 198 15.22 6.29 -7.68
CA GLN A 198 14.08 6.53 -8.58
C GLN A 198 14.56 6.50 -10.02
N ASP A 199 13.75 5.91 -10.89
CA ASP A 199 13.96 5.97 -12.33
C ASP A 199 13.81 7.42 -12.81
N TRP A 200 14.72 7.86 -13.67
CA TRP A 200 14.72 9.21 -14.22
C TRP A 200 14.25 9.13 -15.67
N ILE A 201 13.29 9.98 -16.01
CA ILE A 201 12.84 10.22 -17.38
C ILE A 201 13.30 11.60 -17.84
N LEU A 202 13.43 11.75 -19.15
CA LEU A 202 13.76 13.03 -19.76
C LEU A 202 12.49 13.66 -20.30
N THR A 203 12.36 14.95 -20.06
CA THR A 203 11.20 15.73 -20.46
C THR A 203 11.63 16.95 -21.25
N ASN A 204 10.89 17.30 -22.29
CA ASN A 204 11.11 18.57 -22.99
C ASN A 204 10.64 19.78 -22.15
N ALA A 205 10.76 20.98 -22.71
CA ALA A 205 10.33 22.22 -22.06
C ALA A 205 8.82 22.24 -21.73
N GLU A 206 8.02 21.42 -22.42
CA GLU A 206 6.57 21.28 -22.25
C GLU A 206 6.20 20.19 -21.22
N GLY A 207 7.18 19.43 -20.75
CA GLY A 207 7.01 18.36 -19.76
C GLY A 207 6.59 17.02 -20.36
N GLU A 208 6.65 16.87 -21.67
CA GLU A 208 6.39 15.60 -22.37
C GLU A 208 7.63 14.71 -22.27
N GLU A 209 7.42 13.40 -22.03
CA GLU A 209 8.50 12.42 -21.97
C GLU A 209 9.13 12.22 -23.35
N VAL A 210 10.46 12.21 -23.38
CA VAL A 210 11.27 12.17 -24.59
C VAL A 210 12.28 11.03 -24.48
N ASP A 211 12.38 10.21 -25.53
CA ASP A 211 13.38 9.15 -25.65
C ASP A 211 14.65 9.72 -26.29
N GLU A 212 15.80 9.76 -25.58
CA GLU A 212 17.07 10.28 -26.12
C GLU A 212 17.51 9.62 -27.44
N GLU A 213 17.02 8.41 -27.73
CA GLU A 213 17.33 7.69 -28.96
C GLU A 213 16.39 8.04 -30.14
N ASP A 214 15.41 8.93 -29.97
CA ASP A 214 14.53 9.36 -31.06
C ASP A 214 15.28 10.23 -32.09
N GLU A 215 15.44 9.68 -33.30
CA GLU A 215 16.13 10.30 -34.44
C GLU A 215 15.51 11.64 -34.88
N ASN A 216 14.30 11.97 -34.43
CA ASN A 216 13.61 13.23 -34.73
C ASN A 216 13.80 14.31 -33.66
N LEU A 217 14.57 14.05 -32.60
CA LEU A 217 14.85 15.06 -31.60
C LEU A 217 15.78 16.12 -32.13
N ASP A 218 15.35 17.37 -32.01
CA ASP A 218 16.17 18.51 -32.35
C ASP A 218 17.35 18.57 -31.36
N GLU A 219 18.58 18.54 -31.87
CA GLU A 219 19.82 18.58 -31.05
C GLU A 219 19.91 19.83 -30.16
N ASP A 220 19.09 20.85 -30.44
CA ASP A 220 19.00 22.11 -29.70
C ASP A 220 17.86 22.14 -28.66
N GLU A 221 17.07 21.06 -28.51
CA GLU A 221 15.96 21.00 -27.57
C GLU A 221 16.45 20.84 -26.11
N GLU A 222 16.04 21.75 -25.22
CA GLU A 222 16.43 21.68 -23.80
C GLU A 222 15.65 20.58 -23.07
N LEU A 223 16.31 19.45 -22.83
CA LEU A 223 15.77 18.34 -22.04
C LEU A 223 16.05 18.51 -20.54
N GLN A 224 15.08 18.12 -19.73
CA GLN A 224 15.13 18.12 -18.27
C GLN A 224 14.93 16.71 -17.74
N ALA A 225 15.91 16.19 -16.99
CA ALA A 225 15.76 14.95 -16.25
C ALA A 225 14.88 15.17 -15.01
N LYS A 226 13.82 14.37 -14.88
CA LYS A 226 12.93 14.36 -13.71
C LYS A 226 12.68 12.92 -13.27
N PRO A 227 12.46 12.67 -11.97
CA PRO A 227 12.04 11.34 -11.53
C PRO A 227 10.70 10.96 -12.17
N GLU A 228 10.56 9.69 -12.58
CA GLU A 228 9.30 9.15 -13.08
C GLU A 228 8.21 9.26 -12.01
N GLU A 229 7.09 9.92 -12.34
CA GLU A 229 5.96 10.02 -11.43
C GLU A 229 5.07 8.77 -11.54
N ASP A 230 4.71 8.18 -10.40
CA ASP A 230 3.79 7.03 -10.39
C ASP A 230 2.45 7.39 -11.06
N PRO A 231 1.93 6.54 -11.95
CA PRO A 231 0.68 6.81 -12.68
C PRO A 231 -0.55 7.10 -11.81
N TYR A 232 -0.56 6.65 -10.54
CA TYR A 232 -1.64 6.97 -9.60
C TYR A 232 -1.44 8.32 -8.91
N PHE A 233 -0.24 8.90 -8.92
CA PHE A 233 0.03 10.22 -8.34
C PHE A 233 -0.20 11.36 -9.32
N VAL A 234 -0.12 11.12 -10.62
CA VAL A 234 -0.37 12.11 -11.67
C VAL A 234 -1.71 12.82 -11.48
N ARG A 235 -1.68 14.16 -11.54
CA ARG A 235 -2.85 15.04 -11.44
C ARG A 235 -3.11 15.74 -12.78
N ARG A 236 -4.38 16.04 -13.07
CA ARG A 236 -4.76 16.89 -14.20
C ARG A 236 -4.27 18.31 -13.95
N SER A 237 -3.68 18.92 -14.98
CA SER A 237 -3.25 20.32 -14.99
C SER A 237 -4.39 21.27 -14.60
N GLU A 238 -5.61 20.95 -15.04
CA GLU A 238 -6.82 21.68 -14.66
C GLU A 238 -7.49 21.05 -13.42
N GLY A 239 -7.48 21.78 -12.30
CA GLY A 239 -8.29 21.46 -11.11
C GLY A 239 -7.67 20.47 -10.12
N GLY A 240 -6.44 19.99 -10.35
CA GLY A 240 -5.63 19.26 -9.36
C GLY A 240 -6.15 17.88 -8.96
N ARG A 241 -7.14 17.34 -9.67
CA ARG A 241 -7.67 15.99 -9.44
C ARG A 241 -6.74 14.93 -10.01
N ARG A 242 -6.77 13.72 -9.45
CA ARG A 242 -6.03 12.58 -9.99
C ARG A 242 -6.43 12.29 -11.44
N LEU A 243 -5.46 11.93 -12.26
CA LEU A 243 -5.73 11.44 -13.62
C LEU A 243 -6.52 10.12 -13.56
N LYS A 244 -6.06 9.19 -12.72
CA LYS A 244 -6.75 7.93 -12.38
C LYS A 244 -7.69 8.14 -11.18
N GLU A 245 -8.94 8.50 -11.45
CA GLU A 245 -9.95 8.66 -10.39
C GLU A 245 -10.46 7.29 -9.89
N LEU A 246 -10.50 7.13 -8.57
CA LEU A 246 -11.02 5.92 -7.92
C LEU A 246 -12.48 6.09 -7.52
N PRO A 247 -13.28 5.01 -7.50
CA PRO A 247 -14.63 5.07 -6.94
C PRO A 247 -14.58 5.38 -5.45
N ASP A 248 -15.57 6.16 -4.98
CA ASP A 248 -15.74 6.43 -3.54
C ASP A 248 -16.18 5.17 -2.81
N ILE A 249 -15.28 4.61 -2.01
CA ILE A 249 -15.48 3.37 -1.26
C ILE A 249 -16.67 3.46 -0.30
N ASN A 250 -17.03 4.64 0.21
CA ASN A 250 -18.14 4.79 1.15
C ASN A 250 -19.51 4.47 0.54
N LYS A 251 -19.62 4.50 -0.80
CA LYS A 251 -20.85 4.11 -1.51
C LYS A 251 -21.11 2.61 -1.49
N PHE A 252 -20.15 1.81 -0.98
CA PHE A 252 -20.17 0.35 -1.03
C PHE A 252 -19.95 -0.30 0.36
N LEU A 253 -19.82 0.49 1.42
CA LEU A 253 -19.55 0.04 2.80
C LEU A 253 -20.75 0.17 3.74
#